data_AF-E0TGE5-F1
#
_entry.id   AF-E0TGE5-F1
#
_cell.length_a   1.000
_cell.length_b   1.000
_cell.length_c   1.000
_cell.angle_alpha   90.00
_cell.angle_beta   90.00
_cell.angle_gamma   90.00
#
_symmetry.space_group_name_H-M   'P 1'
#
loop_
_entity.id
_entity.type
_entity.pdbx_description
1 polymer ?
#
loop_
_entity_poly.entity_id
_entity_poly.type
_entity_poly.pdbx_seq_one_letter_code
_entity_poly.pdbx_strand_id
1 'polypeptide(L)'
;MGQMGDRRMVKTKFSALALAALMPMTAAAQSNALTAPDSLVSNPTSIVPSLHAEALLPILDELGLDYQGATLPDGRRIILAAAPNGLKFQLTPTACENNNKRCRGLHLLSLFETNAPSRTVAAFNYRYAFVSTGVDDSGVAYVSRYDIADYGTPKGNIAVSIANYLHMASTFDRHLFEATQTVQKEALDTDLAANGLNMQGILADGDLAAQIGLSPSSHQVSFEAMTDVVDTFIKADGLAPGRIVNAVTGKR
;
A
#
# COMPACT_ATOMS: atom_id res chain seq x y z
N MET A 1 -9.09 -81.69 -8.76
CA MET A 1 -8.28 -82.79 -9.32
C MET A 1 -7.87 -82.43 -10.73
N GLY A 2 -6.56 -82.32 -10.96
CA GLY A 2 -5.88 -82.34 -12.27
C GLY A 2 -6.13 -81.17 -13.22
N GLN A 3 -5.27 -80.85 -14.16
CA GLN A 3 -3.84 -81.12 -14.38
C GLN A 3 -3.44 -80.28 -15.61
N MET A 4 -2.16 -79.89 -15.68
CA MET A 4 -1.33 -79.76 -16.89
C MET A 4 -1.92 -79.14 -18.18
N GLY A 5 -1.30 -78.04 -18.62
CA GLY A 5 -0.54 -78.00 -19.88
C GLY A 5 -1.27 -77.09 -20.88
N ASP A 6 -0.68 -76.37 -21.82
CA ASP A 6 0.60 -76.50 -22.50
C ASP A 6 0.92 -75.17 -23.23
N ARG A 7 2.18 -75.05 -23.62
CA ARG A 7 2.91 -73.99 -24.33
C ARG A 7 2.15 -73.29 -25.48
N ARG A 8 2.48 -72.01 -25.69
CA ARG A 8 3.02 -71.50 -26.98
C ARG A 8 3.62 -70.10 -26.85
N MET A 9 4.93 -70.02 -27.16
CA MET A 9 5.63 -68.77 -27.49
C MET A 9 4.99 -68.12 -28.71
N VAL A 10 4.62 -66.85 -28.61
CA VAL A 10 4.46 -65.96 -29.76
C VAL A 10 5.42 -64.79 -29.56
N LYS A 11 6.40 -64.73 -30.46
CA LYS A 11 7.34 -63.61 -30.62
C LYS A 11 6.53 -62.40 -31.10
N THR A 12 6.38 -61.39 -30.24
CA THR A 12 5.80 -60.11 -30.65
C THR A 12 6.83 -59.02 -30.53
N LYS A 13 6.91 -58.26 -31.61
CA LYS A 13 8.03 -57.44 -32.06
C LYS A 13 8.17 -56.18 -31.21
N PHE A 14 9.42 -55.80 -30.99
CA PHE A 14 9.82 -54.46 -30.51
C PHE A 14 9.17 -53.39 -31.40
N SER A 15 8.39 -52.50 -30.79
CA SER A 15 7.98 -51.23 -31.38
C SER A 15 8.28 -50.11 -30.38
N ALA A 16 8.94 -49.10 -30.92
CA ALA A 16 9.54 -47.91 -30.32
C ALA A 16 8.80 -47.31 -29.10
N LEU A 17 9.55 -47.19 -28.00
CA LEU A 17 9.25 -46.26 -26.92
C LEU A 17 9.55 -44.84 -27.42
N ALA A 18 8.52 -44.04 -27.67
CA ALA A 18 8.67 -42.60 -27.85
C ALA A 18 8.98 -41.98 -26.47
N LEU A 19 10.23 -41.57 -26.28
CA LEU A 19 10.70 -40.87 -25.09
C LEU A 19 10.19 -39.42 -25.16
N ALA A 20 9.05 -39.16 -24.53
CA ALA A 20 8.57 -37.79 -24.31
C ALA A 20 9.50 -37.12 -23.28
N ALA A 21 10.36 -36.21 -23.77
CA ALA A 21 11.19 -35.37 -22.94
C ALA A 21 10.30 -34.37 -22.17
N LEU A 22 9.98 -34.70 -20.92
CA LEU A 22 9.48 -33.75 -19.93
C LEU A 22 10.61 -32.77 -19.61
N MET A 23 10.64 -31.61 -20.29
CA MET A 23 11.47 -30.50 -19.87
C MET A 23 10.86 -29.91 -18.59
N PRO A 24 11.58 -29.91 -17.45
CA PRO A 24 11.15 -29.16 -16.28
C PRO A 24 11.24 -27.67 -16.64
N MET A 25 10.09 -27.03 -16.86
CA MET A 25 10.00 -25.58 -16.83
C MET A 25 10.29 -25.13 -15.41
N THR A 26 11.54 -24.77 -15.13
CA THR A 26 11.90 -24.01 -13.94
C THR A 26 11.24 -22.65 -14.06
N ALA A 27 10.12 -22.48 -13.38
CA ALA A 27 9.55 -21.17 -13.13
C ALA A 27 10.61 -20.33 -12.40
N ALA A 28 11.18 -19.35 -13.10
CA ALA A 28 12.01 -18.34 -12.47
C ALA A 28 11.10 -17.51 -11.57
N ALA A 29 11.09 -17.83 -10.28
CA ALA A 29 10.58 -16.91 -9.27
C ALA A 29 11.46 -15.65 -9.34
N GLN A 30 10.97 -14.61 -10.00
CA GLN A 30 11.60 -13.30 -9.98
C GLN A 30 11.59 -12.82 -8.52
N SER A 31 12.75 -12.91 -7.88
CA SER A 31 12.97 -12.43 -6.53
C SER A 31 12.80 -10.91 -6.53
N ASN A 32 11.72 -10.42 -5.91
CA ASN A 32 11.39 -9.01 -5.76
C ASN A 32 12.22 -8.29 -4.68
N ALA A 33 13.40 -8.81 -4.34
CA ALA A 33 14.24 -8.29 -3.27
C ALA A 33 14.76 -6.88 -3.62
N LEU A 34 14.31 -5.88 -2.86
CA LEU A 34 14.96 -4.58 -2.78
C LEU A 34 16.17 -4.74 -1.87
N THR A 35 17.35 -4.35 -2.33
CA THR A 35 18.57 -4.35 -1.51
C THR A 35 18.96 -2.90 -1.28
N ALA A 36 19.06 -2.49 -0.01
CA ALA A 36 19.59 -1.17 0.33
C ALA A 36 21.08 -1.10 -0.05
N PRO A 37 21.56 0.01 -0.63
CA PRO A 37 23.00 0.21 -0.80
C PRO A 37 23.69 0.31 0.56
N ASP A 38 24.93 -0.18 0.64
CA ASP A 38 25.79 -0.32 1.84
C ASP A 38 26.15 1.01 2.56
N SER A 39 25.51 2.13 2.22
CA SER A 39 25.72 3.41 2.89
C SER A 39 24.99 3.44 4.23
N LEU A 40 25.71 3.07 5.29
CA LEU A 40 25.44 3.58 6.63
C LEU A 40 25.44 5.13 6.60
N VAL A 41 24.60 5.73 7.45
CA VAL A 41 24.79 7.06 8.09
C VAL A 41 23.89 8.22 7.61
N SER A 42 22.96 8.61 8.51
CA SER A 42 22.77 9.91 9.20
C SER A 42 23.43 11.20 8.67
N ASN A 43 23.45 11.45 7.36
CA ASN A 43 23.61 12.83 6.86
C ASN A 43 22.25 13.40 6.45
N PRO A 44 21.56 14.18 7.31
CA PRO A 44 20.25 14.75 6.96
C PRO A 44 20.32 15.76 5.81
N THR A 45 21.53 16.26 5.48
CA THR A 45 21.76 17.26 4.44
C THR A 45 21.99 16.67 3.06
N SER A 46 22.19 15.34 2.94
CA SER A 46 22.35 14.72 1.63
C SER A 46 21.08 14.90 0.80
N ILE A 47 21.22 15.42 -0.41
CA ILE A 47 20.08 15.58 -1.33
C ILE A 47 19.76 14.22 -1.95
N VAL A 48 18.51 13.81 -1.83
CA VAL A 48 17.96 12.66 -2.55
C VAL A 48 17.41 13.19 -3.88
N PRO A 49 18.04 12.87 -5.02
CA PRO A 49 17.69 13.47 -6.31
C PRO A 49 16.41 12.90 -6.91
N SER A 50 15.89 11.79 -6.36
CA SER A 50 14.68 11.12 -6.82
C SER A 50 14.10 10.22 -5.74
N LEU A 51 12.77 10.14 -5.67
CA LEU A 51 12.00 9.33 -4.72
C LEU A 51 11.70 7.91 -5.26
N HIS A 52 12.60 7.31 -6.03
CA HIS A 52 12.44 5.90 -6.45
C HIS A 52 12.67 4.95 -5.27
N ALA A 53 12.19 3.71 -5.37
CA ALA A 53 12.12 2.78 -4.24
C ALA A 53 13.48 2.57 -3.54
N GLU A 54 14.54 2.34 -4.31
CA GLU A 54 15.88 2.08 -3.76
C GLU A 54 16.48 3.27 -3.01
N ALA A 55 16.17 4.50 -3.42
CA ALA A 55 16.65 5.71 -2.74
C ALA A 55 15.99 5.94 -1.38
N LEU A 56 14.82 5.33 -1.14
CA LEU A 56 14.09 5.46 0.12
C LEU A 56 14.57 4.46 1.18
N LEU A 57 15.18 3.34 0.79
CA LEU A 57 15.52 2.24 1.72
C LEU A 57 16.44 2.70 2.86
N PRO A 58 17.53 3.45 2.62
CA PRO A 58 18.39 3.91 3.72
C PRO A 58 17.67 4.84 4.71
N ILE A 59 16.60 5.52 4.26
CA ILE A 59 15.77 6.39 5.11
C ILE A 59 14.85 5.54 5.98
N LEU A 60 14.27 4.48 5.40
CA LEU A 60 13.44 3.53 6.15
C LEU A 60 14.28 2.75 7.18
N ASP A 61 15.49 2.34 6.81
CA ASP A 61 16.46 1.72 7.72
C ASP A 61 16.79 2.67 8.90
N GLU A 62 17.04 3.95 8.62
CA GLU A 62 17.34 4.96 9.66
C GLU A 62 16.15 5.21 10.59
N LEU A 63 14.93 5.09 10.09
CA LEU A 63 13.70 5.18 10.89
C LEU A 63 13.37 3.89 11.65
N GLY A 64 14.14 2.81 11.46
CA GLY A 64 13.90 1.52 12.11
C GLY A 64 12.60 0.86 11.65
N LEU A 65 12.24 1.05 10.39
CA LEU A 65 11.01 0.52 9.79
C LEU A 65 11.32 -0.78 9.06
N ASP A 66 10.48 -1.79 9.26
CA ASP A 66 10.54 -3.02 8.46
C ASP A 66 9.95 -2.74 7.08
N TYR A 67 10.57 -3.25 6.01
CA TYR A 67 10.04 -3.06 4.66
C TYR A 67 10.29 -4.24 3.73
N GLN A 68 9.46 -4.33 2.69
CA GLN A 68 9.57 -5.26 1.59
C GLN A 68 9.27 -4.58 0.25
N GLY A 69 9.97 -5.00 -0.78
CA GLY A 69 9.69 -4.57 -2.15
C GLY A 69 8.54 -5.36 -2.77
N ALA A 70 7.65 -4.67 -3.46
CA ALA A 70 6.65 -5.28 -4.30
C ALA A 70 6.60 -4.60 -5.67
N THR A 71 5.98 -5.28 -6.63
CA THR A 71 5.77 -4.77 -7.99
C THR A 71 4.28 -4.80 -8.26
N LEU A 72 3.71 -3.66 -8.60
CA LEU A 72 2.31 -3.55 -8.99
C LEU A 72 2.09 -4.21 -10.37
N PRO A 73 0.84 -4.57 -10.73
CA PRO A 73 0.53 -5.18 -12.03
C PRO A 73 0.98 -4.34 -13.24
N ASP A 74 1.07 -3.03 -13.06
CA ASP A 74 1.56 -2.07 -14.07
C ASP A 74 3.11 -2.00 -14.17
N GLY A 75 3.83 -2.81 -13.39
CA GLY A 75 5.29 -2.87 -13.37
C GLY A 75 5.96 -1.80 -12.49
N ARG A 76 5.21 -0.96 -11.77
CA ARG A 76 5.79 -0.02 -10.81
C ARG A 76 6.30 -0.74 -9.58
N ARG A 77 7.49 -0.35 -9.12
CA ARG A 77 8.04 -0.85 -7.85
C ARG A 77 7.53 0.00 -6.69
N ILE A 78 7.01 -0.67 -5.69
CA ILE A 78 6.47 -0.08 -4.46
C ILE A 78 7.22 -0.65 -3.26
N ILE A 79 7.08 0.03 -2.13
CA ILE A 79 7.57 -0.44 -0.85
C ILE A 79 6.36 -0.66 0.05
N LEU A 80 6.30 -1.82 0.68
CA LEU A 80 5.36 -2.11 1.75
C LEU A 80 6.18 -2.08 3.04
N ALA A 81 5.82 -1.20 3.97
CA ALA A 81 6.57 -0.97 5.19
C ALA A 81 5.66 -1.13 6.42
N ALA A 82 6.28 -1.42 7.56
CA ALA A 82 5.61 -1.54 8.85
C ALA A 82 6.38 -0.73 9.90
N ALA A 83 5.64 0.05 10.67
CA ALA A 83 6.17 0.76 11.82
C ALA A 83 6.18 -0.15 13.08
N PRO A 84 7.00 0.15 14.10
CA PRO A 84 7.11 -0.68 15.31
C PRO A 84 5.81 -0.87 16.10
N ASN A 85 4.82 0.01 15.90
CA ASN A 85 3.49 -0.11 16.49
C ASN A 85 2.55 -1.03 15.70
N GLY A 86 3.03 -1.71 14.66
CA GLY A 86 2.25 -2.60 13.81
C GLY A 86 1.50 -1.91 12.67
N LEU A 87 1.58 -0.57 12.55
CA LEU A 87 0.97 0.16 11.44
C LEU A 87 1.65 -0.21 10.12
N LYS A 88 0.89 -0.79 9.20
CA LYS A 88 1.33 -1.12 7.84
C LYS A 88 1.00 0.04 6.90
N PHE A 89 1.94 0.36 6.02
CA PHE A 89 1.77 1.43 5.04
C PHE A 89 2.56 1.15 3.76
N GLN A 90 2.15 1.79 2.68
CA GLN A 90 2.79 1.74 1.37
C GLN A 90 3.57 3.00 1.11
N LEU A 91 4.66 2.87 0.38
CA LEU A 91 5.29 3.96 -0.33
C LEU A 91 5.31 3.64 -1.83
N THR A 92 4.62 4.46 -2.60
CA THR A 92 4.52 4.33 -4.05
C THR A 92 5.19 5.53 -4.71
N PRO A 93 6.36 5.35 -5.33
CA PRO A 93 6.95 6.36 -6.19
C PRO A 93 6.02 6.73 -7.34
N THR A 94 5.84 8.03 -7.58
CA THR A 94 4.95 8.59 -8.61
C THR A 94 5.66 9.66 -9.43
N ALA A 95 5.02 10.12 -10.52
CA ALA A 95 5.58 11.10 -11.45
C ALA A 95 7.00 10.70 -11.89
N CYS A 96 7.14 9.45 -12.35
CA CYS A 96 8.42 8.86 -12.68
C CYS A 96 8.79 9.03 -14.16
N GLU A 97 10.03 9.44 -14.40
CA GLU A 97 10.66 9.47 -15.72
C GLU A 97 11.66 8.30 -15.85
N ASN A 98 12.10 8.02 -17.08
CA ASN A 98 13.18 7.06 -17.39
C ASN A 98 12.95 5.65 -16.81
N ASN A 99 11.81 5.03 -17.11
CA ASN A 99 11.47 3.67 -16.66
C ASN A 99 11.53 3.51 -15.12
N ASN A 100 10.80 4.36 -14.39
CA ASN A 100 10.70 4.33 -12.92
C ASN A 100 11.99 4.67 -12.13
N LYS A 101 13.02 5.22 -12.79
CA LYS A 101 14.29 5.57 -12.14
C LYS A 101 14.35 6.99 -11.60
N ARG A 102 13.50 7.90 -12.11
CA ARG A 102 13.48 9.31 -11.70
C ARG A 102 12.07 9.73 -11.30
N CYS A 103 11.64 9.30 -10.13
CA CYS A 103 10.37 9.69 -9.52
C CYS A 103 10.51 11.01 -8.76
N ARG A 104 9.55 11.92 -8.99
CA ARG A 104 9.44 13.23 -8.34
C ARG A 104 8.31 13.29 -7.33
N GLY A 105 7.49 12.26 -7.25
CA GLY A 105 6.43 12.15 -6.25
C GLY A 105 6.59 10.88 -5.43
N LEU A 106 6.01 10.93 -4.23
CA LEU A 106 5.90 9.81 -3.33
C LEU A 106 4.51 9.82 -2.72
N HIS A 107 3.75 8.76 -2.98
CA HIS A 107 2.45 8.56 -2.37
C HIS A 107 2.58 7.58 -1.19
N LEU A 108 2.10 7.99 -0.02
CA LEU A 108 2.02 7.16 1.18
C LEU A 108 0.57 6.76 1.42
N LEU A 109 0.33 5.49 1.75
CA LEU A 109 -1.01 4.95 1.96
C LEU A 109 -1.04 3.94 3.12
N SER A 110 -1.98 4.07 4.05
CA SER A 110 -2.24 3.12 5.12
C SER A 110 -3.70 2.73 5.06
N LEU A 111 -3.99 1.45 5.26
CA LEU A 111 -5.34 0.90 5.30
C LEU A 111 -5.64 0.41 6.71
N PHE A 112 -6.90 0.55 7.13
CA PHE A 112 -7.37 0.15 8.45
C PHE A 112 -8.52 -0.83 8.30
N GLU A 113 -8.46 -1.95 9.03
CA GLU A 113 -9.45 -3.03 8.97
C GLU A 113 -10.83 -2.62 9.52
N THR A 114 -10.88 -1.53 10.30
CA THR A 114 -12.11 -1.02 10.90
C THR A 114 -12.90 -0.16 9.93
N ASN A 115 -14.20 -0.45 9.85
CA ASN A 115 -15.13 0.40 9.13
C ASN A 115 -15.19 1.78 9.81
N ALA A 116 -14.85 2.83 9.06
CA ALA A 116 -14.84 4.19 9.59
C ALA A 116 -16.19 4.87 9.37
N PRO A 117 -16.83 5.38 10.45
CA PRO A 117 -17.98 6.26 10.30
C PRO A 117 -17.60 7.48 9.44
N SER A 118 -18.39 7.77 8.40
CA SER A 118 -18.14 8.89 7.47
C SER A 118 -17.93 10.23 8.18
N ARG A 119 -18.57 10.44 9.34
CA ARG A 119 -18.39 11.64 10.17
C ARG A 119 -17.00 11.74 10.78
N THR A 120 -16.42 10.62 11.22
CA THR A 120 -15.06 10.58 11.77
C THR A 120 -14.05 10.96 10.70
N VAL A 121 -14.22 10.42 9.49
CA VAL A 121 -13.39 10.76 8.31
C VAL A 121 -13.50 12.25 7.96
N ALA A 122 -14.72 12.78 7.86
CA ALA A 122 -14.94 14.19 7.55
C ALA A 122 -14.36 15.12 8.62
N ALA A 123 -14.57 14.81 9.90
CA ALA A 123 -14.02 15.58 11.02
C ALA A 123 -12.49 15.55 11.04
N PHE A 124 -11.88 14.40 10.71
CA PHE A 124 -10.44 14.28 10.63
C PHE A 124 -9.86 15.11 9.49
N ASN A 125 -10.43 15.01 8.28
CA ASN A 125 -10.01 15.82 7.12
C ASN A 125 -10.14 17.32 7.39
N TYR A 126 -11.19 17.75 8.11
CA TYR A 126 -11.37 19.15 8.49
C TYR A 126 -10.26 19.63 9.45
N ARG A 127 -9.83 18.77 10.38
CA ARG A 127 -8.82 19.11 11.39
C ARG A 127 -7.39 19.04 10.85
N TYR A 128 -7.13 18.15 9.89
CA TYR A 128 -5.78 17.80 9.46
C TYR A 128 -5.62 17.87 7.94
N ALA A 129 -5.33 19.06 7.41
CA ALA A 129 -5.23 19.31 5.98
C ALA A 129 -4.02 18.66 5.28
N PHE A 130 -3.05 18.10 6.01
CA PHE A 130 -1.80 17.56 5.46
C PHE A 130 -1.91 16.10 5.00
N VAL A 131 -3.02 15.44 5.30
CA VAL A 131 -3.33 14.08 4.88
C VAL A 131 -4.76 14.03 4.39
N SER A 132 -5.06 13.06 3.53
CA SER A 132 -6.43 12.77 3.10
C SER A 132 -6.86 11.45 3.73
N THR A 133 -8.05 11.42 4.29
CA THR A 133 -8.67 10.20 4.81
C THR A 133 -9.95 9.90 4.05
N GLY A 134 -10.27 8.62 3.92
CA GLY A 134 -11.44 8.17 3.19
C GLY A 134 -11.86 6.77 3.59
N VAL A 135 -12.92 6.31 2.95
CA VAL A 135 -13.41 4.94 3.02
C VAL A 135 -13.55 4.47 1.58
N ASP A 136 -13.06 3.28 1.27
CA ASP A 136 -13.26 2.68 -0.04
C ASP A 136 -14.67 2.07 -0.18
N ASP A 137 -14.96 1.51 -1.36
CA ASP A 137 -16.25 0.87 -1.64
C ASP A 137 -16.53 -0.37 -0.76
N SER A 138 -15.49 -0.96 -0.17
CA SER A 138 -15.58 -2.12 0.72
C SER A 138 -15.78 -1.75 2.19
N GLY A 139 -15.70 -0.46 2.52
CA GLY A 139 -15.79 0.03 3.90
C GLY A 139 -14.43 0.11 4.61
N VAL A 140 -13.32 -0.16 3.93
CA VAL A 140 -11.97 -0.07 4.49
C VAL A 140 -11.55 1.39 4.55
N ALA A 141 -11.19 1.84 5.75
CA ALA A 141 -10.73 3.21 5.94
C ALA A 141 -9.27 3.34 5.50
N TYR A 142 -8.89 4.50 4.99
CA TYR A 142 -7.52 4.77 4.60
C TYR A 142 -7.05 6.16 4.98
N VAL A 143 -5.73 6.30 5.12
CA VAL A 143 -5.02 7.58 5.23
C VAL A 143 -3.98 7.63 4.11
N SER A 144 -4.06 8.68 3.29
CA SER A 144 -3.12 8.92 2.20
C SER A 144 -2.45 10.28 2.30
N ARG A 145 -1.26 10.37 1.74
CA ARG A 145 -0.51 11.62 1.59
C ARG A 145 0.34 11.57 0.32
N TYR A 146 0.47 12.71 -0.34
CA TYR A 146 1.33 12.86 -1.50
C TYR A 146 2.44 13.88 -1.21
N ASP A 147 3.69 13.47 -1.39
CA ASP A 147 4.87 14.30 -1.27
C ASP A 147 5.51 14.55 -2.64
N ILE A 148 6.01 15.77 -2.86
CA ILE A 148 6.68 16.18 -4.10
C ILE A 148 8.13 16.50 -3.80
N ALA A 149 9.03 15.98 -4.62
CA ALA A 149 10.43 16.36 -4.68
C ALA A 149 10.65 17.33 -5.86
N ASP A 150 10.76 18.62 -5.55
CA ASP A 150 11.10 19.68 -6.50
C ASP A 150 12.58 19.61 -6.91
N TYR A 151 12.94 18.64 -7.75
CA TYR A 151 14.31 18.41 -8.25
C TYR A 151 15.34 17.97 -7.21
N GLY A 152 14.87 17.53 -6.05
CA GLY A 152 15.67 16.90 -5.01
C GLY A 152 15.22 17.37 -3.63
N THR A 153 15.20 16.43 -2.69
CA THR A 153 14.75 16.71 -1.32
C THR A 153 15.85 16.33 -0.34
N PRO A 154 16.20 17.16 0.64
CA PRO A 154 17.09 16.75 1.71
C PRO A 154 16.59 15.47 2.38
N LYS A 155 17.47 14.51 2.61
CA LYS A 155 17.12 13.22 3.21
C LYS A 155 16.36 13.40 4.53
N GLY A 156 16.78 14.36 5.35
CA GLY A 156 16.10 14.69 6.60
C GLY A 156 14.65 15.14 6.42
N ASN A 157 14.33 15.87 5.33
CA ASN A 157 12.96 16.29 5.05
C ASN A 157 12.07 15.09 4.70
N ILE A 158 12.61 14.10 3.95
CA ILE A 158 11.87 12.87 3.64
C ILE A 158 11.63 12.08 4.93
N ALA A 159 12.66 11.92 5.77
CA ALA A 159 12.55 11.21 7.05
C ALA A 159 11.48 11.85 7.96
N VAL A 160 11.52 13.17 8.12
CA VAL A 160 10.51 13.92 8.90
C VAL A 160 9.13 13.80 8.25
N SER A 161 9.06 13.80 6.91
CA SER A 161 7.80 13.64 6.21
C SER A 161 7.13 12.30 6.50
N ILE A 162 7.90 11.21 6.44
CA ILE A 162 7.45 9.85 6.76
C ILE A 162 7.06 9.77 8.24
N ALA A 163 7.87 10.30 9.16
CA ALA A 163 7.56 10.30 10.58
C ALA A 163 6.25 11.06 10.90
N ASN A 164 6.05 12.22 10.29
CA ASN A 164 4.81 12.99 10.43
C ASN A 164 3.61 12.22 9.85
N TYR A 165 3.78 11.57 8.71
CA TYR A 165 2.74 10.71 8.14
C TYR A 165 2.36 9.57 9.09
N LEU A 166 3.33 8.86 9.67
CA LEU A 166 3.08 7.78 10.63
C LEU A 166 2.36 8.28 11.88
N HIS A 167 2.73 9.47 12.38
CA HIS A 167 2.02 10.11 13.48
C HIS A 167 0.56 10.40 13.13
N MET A 168 0.31 10.93 11.93
CA MET A 168 -1.04 11.22 11.45
C MET A 168 -1.88 9.96 11.26
N ALA A 169 -1.31 8.90 10.67
CA ALA A 169 -1.98 7.62 10.47
C ALA A 169 -2.32 6.94 11.81
N SER A 170 -1.41 6.94 12.78
CA SER A 170 -1.70 6.43 14.13
C SER A 170 -2.74 7.26 14.88
N THR A 171 -2.76 8.58 14.64
CA THR A 171 -3.78 9.46 15.22
C THR A 171 -5.15 9.14 14.65
N PHE A 172 -5.24 8.91 13.33
CA PHE A 172 -6.49 8.50 12.69
C PHE A 172 -6.98 7.15 13.21
N ASP A 173 -6.11 6.15 13.31
CA ASP A 173 -6.43 4.83 13.88
C ASP A 173 -7.07 4.95 15.27
N ARG A 174 -6.49 5.78 16.13
CA ARG A 174 -7.06 6.09 17.45
C ARG A 174 -8.44 6.74 17.35
N HIS A 175 -8.66 7.67 16.43
CA HIS A 175 -9.98 8.26 16.23
C HIS A 175 -11.01 7.23 15.75
N LEU A 176 -10.60 6.27 14.92
CA LEU A 176 -11.47 5.16 14.51
C LEU A 176 -11.84 4.29 15.72
N PHE A 177 -10.85 3.92 16.52
CA PHE A 177 -11.06 3.16 17.75
C PHE A 177 -12.00 3.89 18.73
N GLU A 178 -11.74 5.15 19.03
CA GLU A 178 -12.58 5.97 19.93
C GLU A 178 -14.00 6.14 19.39
N ALA A 179 -14.17 6.32 18.08
CA ALA A 179 -15.48 6.43 17.45
C ALA A 179 -16.30 5.13 17.59
N THR A 180 -15.66 3.96 17.58
CA THR A 180 -16.35 2.68 17.84
C THR A 180 -16.77 2.51 19.30
N GLN A 181 -16.09 3.16 20.25
CA GLN A 181 -16.38 3.04 21.68
C GLN A 181 -17.35 4.09 22.23
N THR A 182 -17.44 5.26 21.61
CA THR A 182 -18.18 6.42 22.15
C THR A 182 -19.64 6.52 21.73
N VAL A 183 -20.17 5.56 20.95
CA VAL A 183 -21.59 5.57 20.58
C VAL A 183 -22.33 4.43 21.28
N GLN A 184 -22.83 4.72 22.49
CA GLN A 184 -24.15 4.21 22.82
C GLN A 184 -25.13 4.77 21.78
N LYS A 185 -25.80 3.84 21.09
CA LYS A 185 -26.97 4.06 20.24
C LYS A 185 -28.07 4.77 21.05
N GLU A 186 -28.11 6.10 21.03
CA GLU A 186 -29.38 6.79 21.30
C GLU A 186 -29.38 8.17 20.63
N ALA A 187 -30.15 8.22 19.54
CA ALA A 187 -30.76 9.40 18.91
C ALA A 187 -29.95 10.70 18.92
N LEU A 188 -29.00 10.81 17.98
CA LEU A 188 -28.42 12.09 17.56
C LEU A 188 -28.86 12.45 16.12
N ASP A 189 -30.01 11.95 15.69
CA ASP A 189 -30.61 12.25 14.38
C ASP A 189 -31.16 13.70 14.31
N THR A 190 -31.38 14.34 15.46
CA THR A 190 -31.95 15.70 15.52
C THR A 190 -30.91 16.82 15.37
N ASP A 191 -29.62 16.57 15.61
CA ASP A 191 -28.59 17.63 15.58
C ASP A 191 -27.90 17.78 14.21
N LEU A 192 -28.04 16.77 13.34
CA LEU A 192 -27.40 16.77 12.01
C LEU A 192 -28.28 17.35 10.92
N ALA A 193 -29.59 17.40 11.16
CA ALA A 193 -30.49 18.14 10.28
C ALA A 193 -30.07 19.62 10.23
N ALA A 194 -29.65 20.20 11.36
CA ALA A 194 -29.23 21.60 11.42
C ALA A 194 -27.95 21.86 10.60
N ASN A 195 -26.91 21.02 10.74
CA ASN A 195 -25.68 21.20 9.99
C ASN A 195 -25.83 20.87 8.50
N GLY A 196 -26.62 19.84 8.17
CA GLY A 196 -26.96 19.50 6.78
C GLY A 196 -27.77 20.59 6.09
N LEU A 197 -28.73 21.22 6.78
CA LEU A 197 -29.50 22.35 6.26
C LEU A 197 -28.63 23.61 6.11
N ASN A 198 -27.70 23.85 7.03
CA ASN A 198 -26.76 24.98 6.92
C ASN A 198 -25.80 24.81 5.72
N MET A 199 -25.29 23.59 5.49
CA MET A 199 -24.46 23.29 4.32
C MET A 199 -25.24 23.33 3.01
N GLN A 200 -26.49 22.86 2.99
CA GLN A 200 -27.36 23.01 1.83
C GLN A 200 -27.64 24.49 1.51
N GLY A 201 -27.80 25.35 2.52
CA GLY A 201 -27.94 26.79 2.32
C GLY A 201 -26.70 27.40 1.67
N ILE A 202 -25.50 26.99 2.09
CA ILE A 202 -24.23 27.48 1.53
C ILE A 202 -24.01 26.99 0.09
N LEU A 203 -24.38 25.74 -0.21
CA LEU A 203 -24.23 25.15 -1.55
C LEU A 203 -25.32 25.59 -2.54
N ALA A 204 -26.49 26.00 -2.05
CA ALA A 204 -27.53 26.60 -2.86
C ALA A 204 -27.18 28.04 -3.30
N ASP A 205 -26.22 28.68 -2.63
CA ASP A 205 -25.69 29.99 -2.98
C ASP A 205 -24.38 29.83 -3.78
N GLY A 206 -24.50 29.92 -5.11
CA GLY A 206 -23.39 29.73 -6.03
C GLY A 206 -22.25 30.74 -5.88
N ASP A 207 -22.52 31.95 -5.39
CA ASP A 207 -21.49 32.97 -5.16
C ASP A 207 -20.70 32.68 -3.88
N LEU A 208 -21.36 32.14 -2.85
CA LEU A 208 -20.71 31.76 -1.59
C LEU A 208 -19.85 30.51 -1.76
N ALA A 209 -20.33 29.51 -2.49
CA ALA A 209 -19.58 28.30 -2.82
C ALA A 209 -18.31 28.60 -3.66
N ALA A 210 -18.39 29.59 -4.55
CA ALA A 210 -17.25 30.08 -5.33
C ALA A 210 -16.23 30.85 -4.47
N GLN A 211 -16.69 31.65 -3.50
CA GLN A 211 -15.80 32.38 -2.57
C GLN A 211 -14.98 31.46 -1.66
N ILE A 212 -15.51 30.27 -1.32
CA ILE A 212 -14.82 29.28 -0.48
C ILE A 212 -14.03 28.24 -1.28
N GLY A 213 -13.95 28.38 -2.61
CA GLY A 213 -13.04 27.60 -3.46
C GLY A 213 -13.42 26.14 -3.68
N LEU A 214 -14.69 25.77 -3.50
CA LEU A 214 -15.16 24.40 -3.72
C LEU A 214 -15.47 24.18 -5.21
N SER A 215 -14.55 23.56 -5.95
CA SER A 215 -14.74 23.10 -7.34
C SER A 215 -14.58 21.57 -7.43
N PRO A 216 -15.54 20.83 -8.03
CA PRO A 216 -15.57 19.37 -7.95
C PRO A 216 -14.68 18.59 -8.95
N SER A 217 -13.86 19.22 -9.80
CA SER A 217 -13.40 18.56 -11.04
C SER A 217 -11.93 18.13 -11.15
N SER A 218 -11.12 18.13 -10.10
CA SER A 218 -9.70 17.69 -10.23
C SER A 218 -9.25 16.60 -9.25
N HIS A 219 -10.01 16.31 -8.19
CA HIS A 219 -9.60 15.35 -7.16
C HIS A 219 -10.10 13.91 -7.38
N GLN A 220 -11.04 13.68 -8.31
CA GLN A 220 -11.76 12.41 -8.43
C GLN A 220 -10.98 11.32 -9.20
N VAL A 221 -10.20 11.72 -10.21
CA VAL A 221 -9.43 10.79 -11.08
C VAL A 221 -8.28 10.09 -10.33
N SER A 222 -7.80 10.69 -9.24
CA SER A 222 -6.78 10.06 -8.38
C SER A 222 -7.33 8.89 -7.55
N PHE A 223 -8.64 8.83 -7.29
CA PHE A 223 -9.22 7.81 -6.41
C PHE A 223 -9.51 6.50 -7.14
N GLU A 224 -9.82 6.53 -8.44
CA GLU A 224 -10.01 5.30 -9.23
C GLU A 224 -8.70 4.50 -9.38
N ALA A 225 -7.54 5.14 -9.29
CA ALA A 225 -6.25 4.45 -9.25
C ALA A 225 -5.93 3.84 -7.86
N MET A 226 -6.70 4.17 -6.81
CA MET A 226 -6.47 3.66 -5.45
C MET A 226 -7.11 2.28 -5.24
N THR A 227 -8.17 1.92 -5.97
CA THR A 227 -8.84 0.62 -5.82
C THR A 227 -7.93 -0.55 -6.21
N ASP A 228 -7.19 -0.46 -7.32
CA ASP A 228 -6.20 -1.48 -7.72
C ASP A 228 -5.06 -1.67 -6.69
N VAL A 229 -4.73 -0.59 -5.98
CA VAL A 229 -3.68 -0.57 -4.95
C VAL A 229 -4.18 -1.25 -3.67
N VAL A 230 -5.43 -0.97 -3.26
CA VAL A 230 -6.08 -1.64 -2.12
C VAL A 230 -6.18 -3.14 -2.37
N ASP A 231 -6.57 -3.53 -3.58
CA ASP A 231 -6.70 -4.93 -3.98
C ASP A 231 -5.36 -5.69 -3.89
N THR A 232 -4.25 -5.00 -4.20
CA THR A 232 -2.89 -5.54 -4.04
C THR A 232 -2.52 -5.68 -2.57
N PHE A 233 -2.94 -4.76 -1.70
CA PHE A 233 -2.71 -4.85 -0.26
C PHE A 233 -3.44 -6.03 0.38
N ILE A 234 -4.72 -6.22 0.06
CA ILE A 234 -5.53 -7.33 0.57
C ILE A 234 -4.91 -8.66 0.15
N LYS A 235 -4.42 -8.76 -1.10
CA LYS A 235 -3.70 -9.95 -1.59
C LYS A 235 -2.35 -10.17 -0.90
N ALA A 236 -1.64 -9.09 -0.56
CA ALA A 236 -0.37 -9.17 0.17
C ALA A 236 -0.56 -9.54 1.64
N ASP A 237 -1.66 -9.14 2.27
CA ASP A 237 -1.98 -9.45 3.66
C ASP A 237 -2.37 -10.92 3.88
N GLY A 238 -2.92 -11.57 2.84
CA GLY A 238 -3.14 -13.01 2.81
C GLY A 238 -1.86 -13.87 2.74
N LEU A 239 -0.68 -13.26 2.57
CA LEU A 239 0.61 -13.93 2.66
C LEU A 239 1.07 -13.93 4.12
N ALA A 240 1.04 -15.08 4.77
CA ALA A 240 1.37 -15.23 6.19
C ALA A 240 2.67 -14.48 6.59
N PRO A 241 2.60 -13.49 7.50
CA PRO A 241 3.79 -12.85 8.06
C PRO A 241 4.52 -13.89 8.93
N GLY A 242 5.75 -14.24 8.60
CA GLY A 242 6.54 -15.17 9.43
C GLY A 242 7.42 -16.19 8.72
N ARG A 243 7.60 -16.12 7.40
CA ARG A 243 8.77 -16.75 6.74
C ARG A 243 9.75 -15.70 6.24
N ILE A 244 10.12 -14.79 7.12
CA ILE A 244 11.18 -13.82 6.87
C ILE A 244 12.40 -14.31 7.64
N VAL A 245 13.25 -15.08 6.96
CA VAL A 245 14.62 -15.32 7.40
C VAL A 245 15.45 -14.22 6.77
N ASN A 246 16.30 -13.56 7.56
CA ASN A 246 17.31 -12.67 7.03
C ASN A 246 18.19 -13.46 6.04
N ALA A 247 18.06 -13.20 4.74
CA ALA A 247 18.75 -13.98 3.70
C ALA A 247 20.28 -13.72 3.66
N VAL A 248 20.79 -12.81 4.49
CA VAL A 248 22.22 -12.53 4.64
C VAL A 248 22.79 -13.19 5.90
N THR A 249 22.04 -13.26 7.00
CA THR A 249 22.55 -13.80 8.28
C THR A 249 21.93 -15.13 8.71
N GLY A 250 20.87 -15.59 8.04
CA GLY A 250 20.25 -16.90 8.27
C GLY A 250 19.63 -17.08 9.65
N LYS A 251 19.48 -16.01 10.45
CA LYS A 251 18.82 -16.09 11.76
C LYS A 251 17.35 -15.71 11.65
N ARG A 252 16.56 -16.42 12.46
CA ARG A 252 15.14 -16.18 12.67
C ARG A 252 14.92 -14.90 13.47
#